data_AF-A0A388QW20-F1
#
_entry.id   AF-A0A388QW20-F1
#
_cell.length_a   1.000
_cell.length_b   1.000
_cell.length_c   1.000
_cell.angle_alpha   90.00
_cell.angle_beta   90.00
_cell.angle_gamma   90.00
#
_symmetry.space_group_name_H-M   'P 1'
#
loop_
_entity.id
_entity.type
_entity.pdbx_description
1 polymer ?
#
loop_
_entity_poly.entity_id
_entity_poly.type
_entity_poly.pdbx_seq_one_letter_code
_entity_poly.pdbx_strand_id
1 'polypeptide(L)'
;MHDEGRNLLPSITMKSLLASLSLLVCATLASAADFDWKTRFPEGLVDNTGKTVDLATLKNKTVAVYCSAHWCPPCRAFTPELVKFANANKTKLAVVFISSDEDAERMFGYMNEAKMPWSAVPFKSAGGQTITKEQGVTGIPTLLVYGKDGQLLTKNGRDLSVLKKLLGK
;
A
#
# COMPACT_ATOMS: atom_id res chain seq x y z
N MET A 1 -76.59 -48.91 25.73
CA MET A 1 -75.63 -48.25 24.83
C MET A 1 -74.63 -47.50 25.69
N HIS A 2 -73.56 -48.18 26.12
CA HIS A 2 -72.36 -47.53 26.64
C HIS A 2 -71.22 -48.30 25.99
N ASP A 3 -70.73 -47.71 24.90
CA ASP A 3 -69.69 -48.22 24.04
C ASP A 3 -68.31 -47.86 24.59
N GLU A 4 -67.36 -48.70 24.24
CA GLU A 4 -65.99 -48.82 24.70
C GLU A 4 -65.10 -47.62 24.33
N GLY A 5 -63.91 -47.55 24.92
CA GLY A 5 -62.85 -46.74 24.34
C GLY A 5 -61.71 -46.35 25.27
N ARG A 6 -60.88 -47.31 25.67
CA ARG A 6 -59.49 -46.99 26.05
C ARG A 6 -58.77 -46.54 24.78
N ASN A 7 -58.06 -45.41 24.82
CA ASN A 7 -56.80 -45.30 24.08
C ASN A 7 -55.84 -44.31 24.75
N LEU A 8 -54.67 -44.87 25.00
CA LEU A 8 -53.45 -44.26 25.51
C LEU A 8 -52.86 -43.34 24.44
N LEU A 9 -52.41 -42.14 24.81
CA LEU A 9 -51.30 -41.49 24.12
C LEU A 9 -50.48 -40.62 25.12
N PRO A 10 -49.17 -40.43 24.86
CA PRO A 10 -48.15 -40.32 25.89
C PRO A 10 -47.82 -38.88 26.31
N SER A 11 -47.21 -38.80 27.49
CA SER A 11 -46.40 -37.69 28.00
C SER A 11 -45.48 -37.12 26.92
N ILE A 12 -45.64 -35.83 26.59
CA ILE A 12 -44.68 -35.06 25.80
C ILE A 12 -44.06 -34.01 26.71
N THR A 13 -42.77 -34.16 26.86
CA THR A 13 -41.84 -33.43 27.71
C THR A 13 -41.62 -31.98 27.25
N MET A 14 -41.67 -31.11 28.25
CA MET A 14 -40.96 -29.85 28.46
C MET A 14 -39.75 -29.51 27.55
N LYS A 15 -39.68 -28.20 27.21
CA LYS A 15 -38.54 -27.36 26.75
C LYS A 15 -38.27 -27.26 25.23
N SER A 16 -38.49 -26.05 24.70
CA SER A 16 -37.48 -25.39 23.85
C SER A 16 -37.72 -23.87 23.83
N LEU A 17 -36.90 -23.17 24.61
CA LEU A 17 -36.67 -21.74 24.57
C LEU A 17 -35.59 -21.49 23.51
N LEU A 18 -35.92 -20.83 22.40
CA LEU A 18 -34.93 -20.19 21.53
C LEU A 18 -35.52 -18.86 21.05
N ALA A 19 -35.26 -17.81 21.83
CA ALA A 19 -35.42 -16.44 21.39
C ALA A 19 -34.40 -16.17 20.28
N SER A 20 -34.90 -15.94 19.07
CA SER A 20 -34.15 -15.48 17.92
C SER A 20 -33.69 -14.04 18.14
N LEU A 21 -32.54 -13.88 18.82
CA LEU A 21 -31.83 -12.61 18.81
C LEU A 21 -31.03 -12.55 17.50
N SER A 22 -31.65 -11.93 16.49
CA SER A 22 -31.01 -11.59 15.23
C SER A 22 -29.70 -10.86 15.51
N LEU A 23 -28.60 -11.53 15.18
CA LEU A 23 -27.27 -10.96 15.19
C LEU A 23 -27.28 -9.82 14.15
N LEU A 24 -27.55 -8.60 14.58
CA LEU A 24 -27.27 -7.42 13.78
C LEU A 24 -25.75 -7.34 13.70
N VAL A 25 -25.17 -8.06 12.75
CA VAL A 25 -23.82 -7.79 12.26
C VAL A 25 -23.92 -6.41 11.63
N CYS A 26 -23.74 -5.39 12.46
CA CYS A 26 -23.47 -4.05 12.02
C CYS A 26 -22.15 -4.17 11.26
N ALA A 27 -22.23 -4.35 9.94
CA ALA A 27 -21.08 -4.36 9.07
C ALA A 27 -20.42 -3.00 9.27
N THR A 28 -19.36 -2.99 10.08
CA THR A 28 -18.52 -1.83 10.21
C THR A 28 -17.90 -1.63 8.84
N LEU A 29 -18.45 -0.69 8.08
CA LEU A 29 -17.66 0.04 7.11
C LEU A 29 -16.57 0.70 7.93
N ALA A 30 -15.46 -0.02 8.12
CA ALA A 30 -14.20 0.60 8.45
C ALA A 30 -13.97 1.59 7.32
N SER A 31 -14.34 2.85 7.55
CA SER A 31 -13.73 3.96 6.82
C SER A 31 -12.25 3.66 6.88
N ALA A 32 -11.61 3.42 5.73
CA ALA A 32 -10.17 3.29 5.69
C ALA A 32 -9.64 4.57 6.31
N ALA A 33 -9.20 4.50 7.57
CA ALA A 33 -8.52 5.60 8.18
C ALA A 33 -7.33 5.89 7.26
N ASP A 34 -7.23 7.12 6.76
CA ASP A 34 -6.10 7.56 5.95
C ASP A 34 -4.83 7.14 6.72
N PHE A 35 -4.03 6.23 6.16
CA PHE A 35 -2.79 5.85 6.80
C PHE A 35 -1.92 7.10 6.97
N ASP A 36 -1.43 7.33 8.19
CA ASP A 36 -0.56 8.47 8.46
C ASP A 36 0.83 8.22 7.88
N TRP A 37 1.03 8.68 6.64
CA TRP A 37 2.30 8.57 5.93
C TRP A 37 3.46 9.28 6.63
N LYS A 38 3.20 10.16 7.61
CA LYS A 38 4.25 10.77 8.43
C LYS A 38 4.98 9.74 9.29
N THR A 39 4.33 8.63 9.63
CA THR A 39 4.98 7.50 10.32
C THR A 39 6.06 6.80 9.49
N ARG A 40 5.96 6.88 8.15
CA ARG A 40 6.94 6.32 7.21
C ARG A 40 7.93 7.36 6.70
N PHE A 41 7.48 8.60 6.56
CA PHE A 41 8.25 9.72 6.03
C PHE A 41 8.20 10.91 7.00
N PRO A 42 8.84 10.82 8.18
CA PRO A 42 8.73 11.84 9.21
C PRO A 42 9.31 13.19 8.77
N GLU A 43 10.28 13.20 7.85
CA GLU A 43 10.85 14.41 7.25
C GLU A 43 10.03 14.97 6.07
N GLY A 44 8.94 14.30 5.69
CA GLY A 44 8.15 14.63 4.53
C GLY A 44 8.82 14.20 3.21
N LEU A 45 8.41 14.87 2.13
CA LEU A 45 8.87 14.60 0.76
C LEU A 45 9.45 15.86 0.13
N VAL A 46 10.27 15.69 -0.90
CA VAL A 46 10.82 16.74 -1.75
C VAL A 46 10.60 16.43 -3.22
N ASP A 47 10.46 17.45 -4.05
CA ASP A 47 10.49 17.31 -5.51
C ASP A 47 11.92 17.26 -6.07
N ASN A 48 12.04 17.21 -7.40
CA ASN A 48 13.31 17.20 -8.13
C ASN A 48 14.13 18.50 -8.03
N THR A 49 13.61 19.54 -7.37
CA THR A 49 14.31 20.79 -7.06
C THR A 49 14.67 20.90 -5.57
N GLY A 50 14.30 19.90 -4.76
CA GLY A 50 14.50 19.91 -3.31
C GLY A 50 13.42 20.66 -2.54
N LYS A 51 12.35 21.13 -3.20
CA LYS A 51 11.24 21.82 -2.53
C LYS A 51 10.34 20.81 -1.84
N THR A 52 9.88 21.14 -0.63
CA THR A 52 8.96 20.29 0.14
C THR A 52 7.64 20.03 -0.60
N VAL A 53 7.20 18.78 -0.55
CA VAL A 53 5.92 18.29 -1.07
C VAL A 53 5.08 17.72 0.07
N ASP A 54 3.79 18.04 0.07
CA ASP A 54 2.84 17.57 1.08
C ASP A 54 2.61 16.05 0.95
N LEU A 55 2.63 15.34 2.08
CA LEU A 55 2.27 13.92 2.18
C LEU A 55 0.82 13.64 1.79
N ALA A 56 -0.04 14.66 1.78
CA ALA A 56 -1.41 14.56 1.24
C ALA A 56 -1.44 14.05 -0.22
N THR A 57 -0.35 14.23 -0.98
CA THR A 57 -0.20 13.69 -2.34
C THR A 57 -0.25 12.15 -2.41
N LEU A 58 0.01 11.46 -1.29
CA LEU A 58 -0.02 10.00 -1.17
C LEU A 58 -1.41 9.45 -0.79
N LYS A 59 -2.32 10.30 -0.32
CA LYS A 59 -3.62 9.87 0.18
C LYS A 59 -4.42 9.14 -0.89
N ASN A 60 -5.13 8.09 -0.46
CA ASN A 60 -5.99 7.26 -1.30
C ASN A 60 -5.32 6.60 -2.52
N LYS A 61 -3.98 6.54 -2.55
CA LYS A 61 -3.19 5.90 -3.61
C LYS A 61 -2.44 4.68 -3.08
N THR A 62 -2.19 3.72 -3.97
CA THR A 62 -1.12 2.76 -3.78
C THR A 62 0.21 3.52 -3.82
N VAL A 63 1.11 3.24 -2.89
CA VAL A 63 2.42 3.92 -2.80
C VAL A 63 3.52 2.94 -3.17
N ALA A 64 4.28 3.25 -4.22
CA ALA A 64 5.45 2.50 -4.62
C ALA A 64 6.72 3.22 -4.16
N VAL A 65 7.44 2.64 -3.20
CA VAL A 65 8.73 3.14 -2.74
C VAL A 65 9.82 2.56 -3.64
N TYR A 66 10.48 3.45 -4.38
CA TYR A 66 11.48 3.12 -5.38
C TYR A 66 12.88 3.36 -4.84
N CYS A 67 13.64 2.31 -4.59
CA CYS A 67 15.05 2.39 -4.21
C CYS A 67 15.93 2.28 -5.46
N SER A 68 16.72 3.30 -5.75
CA SER A 68 17.46 3.43 -7.00
C SER A 68 18.63 4.40 -6.87
N ALA A 69 19.48 4.49 -7.91
CA ALA A 69 20.55 5.47 -8.00
C ALA A 69 20.93 5.74 -9.46
N HIS A 70 21.49 6.91 -9.72
CA HIS A 70 21.93 7.31 -11.05
C HIS A 70 23.03 6.42 -11.60
N TRP A 71 24.02 6.11 -10.77
CA TRP A 71 25.21 5.35 -11.16
C TRP A 71 24.91 3.89 -11.52
N CYS A 72 23.74 3.36 -11.12
CA CYS A 72 23.33 1.98 -11.28
C CYS A 72 22.74 1.70 -12.70
N PRO A 73 23.39 0.90 -13.56
CA PRO A 73 22.89 0.60 -14.91
C PRO A 73 21.49 -0.06 -14.96
N PRO A 74 21.17 -1.13 -14.18
CA PRO A 74 19.84 -1.72 -14.23
C PRO A 74 18.75 -0.76 -13.71
N CYS A 75 19.11 0.19 -12.85
CA CYS A 75 18.23 1.24 -12.38
C CYS A 75 17.84 2.21 -13.50
N ARG A 76 18.83 2.68 -14.27
CA ARG A 76 18.60 3.54 -15.44
C ARG A 76 17.80 2.85 -16.53
N ALA A 77 17.96 1.52 -16.69
CA ALA A 77 17.15 0.74 -17.62
C ALA A 77 15.67 0.65 -17.21
N PHE A 78 15.39 0.45 -15.92
CA PHE A 78 14.02 0.31 -15.41
C PHE A 78 13.26 1.63 -15.28
N THR A 79 13.94 2.73 -14.95
CA THR A 79 13.29 4.02 -14.65
C THR A 79 12.36 4.53 -15.75
N PRO A 80 12.73 4.52 -17.05
CA PRO A 80 11.83 4.96 -18.11
C PRO A 80 10.52 4.18 -18.17
N GLU A 81 10.56 2.86 -17.89
CA GLU A 81 9.36 2.03 -17.85
C GLU A 81 8.45 2.42 -16.67
N LEU A 82 9.04 2.63 -15.49
CA LEU A 82 8.31 3.10 -14.31
C LEU A 82 7.73 4.51 -14.52
N VAL A 83 8.46 5.42 -15.17
CA VAL A 83 7.96 6.76 -15.55
C VAL A 83 6.74 6.64 -16.44
N LYS A 84 6.78 5.81 -17.49
CA LYS A 84 5.63 5.56 -18.36
C LYS A 84 4.45 5.01 -17.58
N PHE A 85 4.69 4.03 -16.71
CA PHE A 85 3.66 3.40 -15.90
C PHE A 85 3.01 4.37 -14.90
N ALA A 86 3.83 5.13 -14.16
CA ALA A 86 3.37 6.10 -13.18
C ALA A 86 2.55 7.22 -13.85
N ASN A 87 3.01 7.72 -15.00
CA ASN A 87 2.26 8.73 -15.77
C ASN A 87 0.87 8.23 -16.20
N ALA A 88 0.74 6.97 -16.60
CA ALA A 88 -0.55 6.37 -16.97
C ALA A 88 -1.46 6.01 -15.77
N ASN A 89 -0.97 6.14 -14.53
CA ASN A 89 -1.65 5.71 -13.32
C ASN A 89 -1.66 6.77 -12.20
N LYS A 90 -1.36 8.04 -12.49
CA LYS A 90 -1.19 9.11 -11.48
C LYS A 90 -2.35 9.24 -10.48
N THR A 91 -3.57 8.88 -10.86
CA THR A 91 -4.74 8.95 -9.97
C THR A 91 -4.71 7.85 -8.91
N LYS A 92 -4.19 6.66 -9.25
CA LYS A 92 -4.18 5.45 -8.39
C LYS A 92 -2.84 5.15 -7.74
N LEU A 93 -1.73 5.58 -8.35
CA LEU A 93 -0.36 5.28 -7.94
C LEU A 93 0.39 6.58 -7.61
N ALA A 94 1.04 6.59 -6.44
CA ALA A 94 2.13 7.51 -6.12
C ALA A 94 3.44 6.73 -6.05
N VAL A 95 4.53 7.33 -6.51
CA VAL A 95 5.88 6.79 -6.35
C VAL A 95 6.62 7.69 -5.36
N VAL A 96 7.43 7.12 -4.48
CA VAL A 96 8.34 7.84 -3.58
C VAL A 96 9.74 7.31 -3.80
N PHE A 97 10.66 8.19 -4.21
CA PHE A 97 12.04 7.81 -4.49
C PHE A 97 12.91 7.83 -3.22
N ILE A 98 13.68 6.75 -3.02
CA ILE A 98 14.77 6.67 -2.05
C ILE A 98 16.06 6.50 -2.86
N SER A 99 16.90 7.53 -2.83
CA SER A 99 18.17 7.52 -3.55
C SER A 99 19.26 6.79 -2.78
N SER A 100 20.07 6.03 -3.52
CA SER A 100 21.38 5.49 -3.09
C SER A 100 22.54 6.18 -3.82
N ASP A 101 22.31 7.39 -4.34
CA ASP A 101 23.36 8.25 -4.88
C ASP A 101 24.29 8.74 -3.76
N GLU A 102 25.43 9.30 -4.16
CA GLU A 102 26.46 9.74 -3.22
C GLU A 102 26.06 11.03 -2.47
N ASP A 103 25.26 11.89 -3.11
CA ASP A 103 24.81 13.18 -2.61
C ASP A 103 23.45 13.58 -3.19
N ALA A 104 22.88 14.66 -2.65
CA ALA A 104 21.59 15.20 -3.06
C ALA A 104 21.62 15.77 -4.49
N GLU A 105 22.74 16.34 -4.93
CA GLU A 105 22.88 16.92 -6.27
C GLU A 105 22.72 15.84 -7.35
N ARG A 106 23.39 14.69 -7.18
CA ARG A 106 23.25 13.53 -8.06
C ARG A 106 21.88 12.91 -8.00
N MET A 107 21.26 12.83 -6.81
CA MET A 107 19.87 12.42 -6.65
C MET A 107 18.93 13.28 -7.51
N PHE A 108 19.00 14.60 -7.35
CA PHE A 108 18.15 15.53 -8.11
C PHE A 108 18.49 15.52 -9.60
N GLY A 109 19.77 15.46 -9.96
CA GLY A 109 20.24 15.33 -11.34
C GLY A 109 19.59 14.13 -12.04
N TYR A 110 19.56 12.98 -11.38
CA TYR A 110 18.91 11.78 -11.92
C TYR A 110 17.40 11.93 -12.07
N MET A 111 16.73 12.48 -11.05
CA MET A 111 15.29 12.74 -11.13
C MET A 111 14.94 13.63 -12.33
N ASN A 112 15.76 14.67 -12.56
CA ASN A 112 15.60 15.60 -13.67
C ASN A 112 15.89 14.95 -15.03
N GLU A 113 17.04 14.30 -15.18
CA GLU A 113 17.47 13.65 -16.43
C GLU A 113 16.48 12.57 -16.86
N ALA A 114 16.06 11.71 -15.93
CA ALA A 114 15.12 10.64 -16.19
C ALA A 114 13.65 11.09 -16.22
N LYS A 115 13.38 12.40 -16.03
CA LYS A 115 12.04 13.00 -16.04
C LYS A 115 11.08 12.30 -15.08
N MET A 116 11.55 12.00 -13.88
CA MET A 116 10.76 11.34 -12.84
C MET A 116 9.60 12.26 -12.40
N PRO A 117 8.32 11.86 -12.55
CA PRO A 117 7.17 12.69 -12.20
C PRO A 117 6.82 12.63 -10.71
N TRP A 118 7.68 12.06 -9.87
CA TRP A 118 7.40 11.73 -8.48
C TRP A 118 8.36 12.42 -7.51
N SER A 119 7.93 12.50 -6.25
CA SER A 119 8.73 13.03 -5.15
C SER A 119 9.72 12.00 -4.61
N ALA A 120 10.70 12.47 -3.85
CA ALA A 120 11.65 11.68 -3.10
C ALA A 120 11.48 11.95 -1.59
N VAL A 121 11.98 11.04 -0.77
CA VAL A 121 12.36 11.45 0.59
C VAL A 121 13.60 12.35 0.53
N PRO A 122 13.84 13.24 1.52
CA PRO A 122 15.11 13.95 1.60
C PRO A 122 16.30 12.99 1.53
N PHE A 123 17.39 13.44 0.91
CA PHE A 123 18.61 12.65 0.79
C PHE A 123 19.09 12.19 2.17
N LYS A 124 19.38 10.90 2.33
CA LYS A 124 19.70 10.25 3.62
C LYS A 124 18.65 10.43 4.72
N SER A 125 17.37 10.60 4.37
CA SER A 125 16.29 10.59 5.37
C SER A 125 16.31 9.33 6.25
N ALA A 126 15.99 9.50 7.53
CA ALA A 126 15.77 8.42 8.47
C ALA A 126 14.59 7.54 8.05
N GLY A 127 13.50 8.11 7.53
CA GLY A 127 12.38 7.33 6.98
C GLY A 127 12.81 6.39 5.86
N GLY A 128 13.58 6.91 4.89
CA GLY A 128 14.11 6.08 3.80
C GLY A 128 15.03 4.97 4.29
N GLN A 129 15.96 5.27 5.20
CA GLN A 129 16.87 4.29 5.81
C GLN A 129 16.12 3.22 6.64
N THR A 130 15.04 3.62 7.31
CA THR A 130 14.21 2.72 8.11
C THR A 130 13.49 1.73 7.20
N ILE A 131 12.87 2.21 6.12
CA ILE A 131 12.19 1.36 5.14
C ILE A 131 13.17 0.37 4.48
N THR A 132 14.35 0.84 4.03
CA THR A 132 15.33 -0.06 3.39
C THR A 132 15.84 -1.13 4.34
N LYS A 133 16.10 -0.77 5.61
CA LYS A 133 16.51 -1.72 6.65
C LYS A 133 15.40 -2.71 7.01
N GLU A 134 14.20 -2.23 7.34
CA GLU A 134 13.04 -3.07 7.69
C GLU A 134 12.70 -4.07 6.60
N GLN A 135 12.79 -3.65 5.34
CA GLN A 135 12.44 -4.49 4.20
C GLN A 135 13.59 -5.33 3.66
N GLY A 136 14.80 -5.22 4.25
CA GLY A 136 15.97 -5.98 3.84
C GLY A 136 16.40 -5.67 2.42
N VAL A 137 16.36 -4.39 2.02
CA VAL A 137 16.78 -3.96 0.68
C VAL A 137 18.31 -4.04 0.59
N THR A 138 18.81 -5.08 -0.05
CA THR A 138 20.25 -5.33 -0.24
C THR A 138 20.75 -4.97 -1.64
N GLY A 139 19.85 -4.59 -2.56
CA GLY A 139 20.20 -4.26 -3.93
C GLY A 139 19.20 -3.31 -4.60
N ILE A 140 19.68 -2.62 -5.62
CA ILE A 140 18.90 -1.72 -6.47
C ILE A 140 18.94 -2.17 -7.94
N PRO A 141 17.88 -1.94 -8.73
CA PRO A 141 16.63 -1.29 -8.32
C PRO A 141 15.74 -2.22 -7.47
N THR A 142 15.04 -1.64 -6.50
CA THR A 142 13.97 -2.30 -5.73
C THR A 142 12.72 -1.44 -5.74
N LEU A 143 11.54 -2.03 -5.93
CA LEU A 143 10.26 -1.32 -5.88
C LEU A 143 9.34 -2.03 -4.89
N LEU A 144 9.20 -1.44 -3.71
CA LEU A 144 8.31 -1.89 -2.64
C LEU A 144 6.94 -1.26 -2.86
N VAL A 145 5.87 -2.03 -2.78
CA VAL A 145 4.51 -1.53 -3.05
C VAL A 145 3.67 -1.66 -1.80
N TYR A 146 3.12 -0.54 -1.36
CA TYR A 146 2.28 -0.42 -0.18
C TYR A 146 0.84 -0.09 -0.57
N GLY A 147 -0.10 -0.66 0.17
CA GLY A 147 -1.51 -0.31 0.11
C GLY A 147 -1.77 1.08 0.64
N LYS A 148 -3.01 1.54 0.45
CA LYS A 148 -3.49 2.84 0.96
C LYS A 148 -3.49 2.90 2.49
N ASP A 149 -3.50 1.73 3.12
CA ASP A 149 -3.46 1.48 4.56
C ASP A 149 -2.02 1.34 5.11
N GLY A 150 -1.00 1.55 4.27
CA GLY A 150 0.41 1.43 4.66
C GLY A 150 0.92 0.00 4.81
N GLN A 151 0.10 -1.02 4.48
CA GLN A 151 0.55 -2.41 4.48
C GLN A 151 1.40 -2.71 3.24
N LEU A 152 2.48 -3.46 3.42
CA LEU A 152 3.30 -3.90 2.29
C LEU A 152 2.56 -5.00 1.50
N LEU A 153 2.27 -4.72 0.23
CA LEU A 153 1.60 -5.65 -0.68
C LEU A 153 2.59 -6.55 -1.41
N THR A 154 3.75 -6.01 -1.82
CA THR A 154 4.79 -6.79 -2.50
C THR A 154 6.15 -6.09 -2.47
N LYS A 155 7.22 -6.90 -2.54
CA LYS A 155 8.60 -6.44 -2.80
C LYS A 155 8.99 -6.56 -4.28
N ASN A 156 8.16 -7.21 -5.09
CA ASN A 156 8.41 -7.51 -6.51
C ASN A 156 7.82 -6.46 -7.46
N GLY A 157 7.73 -5.20 -7.04
CA GLY A 157 7.08 -4.14 -7.84
C GLY A 157 7.78 -3.82 -9.16
N ARG A 158 9.03 -4.28 -9.36
CA ARG A 158 9.73 -4.16 -10.66
C ARG A 158 9.03 -4.89 -11.79
N ASP A 159 8.31 -5.96 -11.46
CA ASP A 159 7.42 -6.59 -12.41
C ASP A 159 6.15 -5.74 -12.57
N LEU A 160 6.07 -5.00 -13.68
CA LEU A 160 4.94 -4.13 -13.96
C LEU A 160 3.62 -4.90 -14.14
N SER A 161 3.66 -6.22 -14.40
CA SER A 161 2.44 -7.05 -14.41
C SER A 161 1.82 -7.17 -13.01
N VAL A 162 2.66 -7.23 -11.97
CA VAL A 162 2.22 -7.22 -10.56
C VAL A 162 1.56 -5.88 -10.23
N LEU A 163 2.16 -4.75 -10.66
CA LEU A 163 1.54 -3.44 -10.46
C LEU A 163 0.20 -3.30 -11.16
N LYS A 164 0.06 -3.78 -12.41
CA LYS A 164 -1.23 -3.76 -13.13
C LYS A 164 -2.32 -4.48 -12.34
N LYS A 165 -2.02 -5.70 -11.88
CA LYS A 165 -2.92 -6.50 -11.06
C LYS A 165 -3.35 -5.77 -9.79
N LEU A 166 -2.40 -5.17 -9.06
CA LEU A 166 -2.68 -4.43 -7.82
C LEU A 166 -3.53 -3.17 -8.05
N LEU A 167 -3.40 -2.52 -9.22
CA LEU A 167 -4.18 -1.33 -9.57
C LEU A 167 -5.54 -1.65 -10.22
N GLY A 168 -5.89 -2.93 -10.34
CA GLY A 168 -7.11 -3.42 -10.97
C GLY A 168 -7.14 -3.14 -12.48
N LYS A 169 -6.03 -3.36 -13.16
CA LYS A 169 -5.88 -3.25 -14.62
C LYS A 169 -5.47 -4.57 -15.24
#